data_AF-A0A9D8IW72-F1
#
_entry.id   AF-A0A9D8IW72-F1
#
_cell.length_a   1.000
_cell.length_b   1.000
_cell.length_c   1.000
_cell.angle_alpha   90.00
_cell.angle_beta   90.00
_cell.angle_gamma   90.00
#
_symmetry.space_group_name_H-M   'P 1'
#
loop_
_entity.id
_entity.type
_entity.pdbx_description
1 polymer ?
#
loop_
_entity_poly.entity_id
_entity_poly.type
_entity_poly.pdbx_seq_one_letter_code
_entity_poly.pdbx_strand_id
1 'polypeptide(L)'
;MSKEHRPTSDLPADRSRSGFPLYEIARIIIPGFYFSALTLILHWTYFSEYFEIPFAGPPLWLVFLVVTLVIGLTMYAKETPKRRKAFQENQPSRYLSNRARLMKEISLLNETDARMVYFYILNNFMPSSFHEKVFYFGTIYHIMIQIRRTSFWFALLTSALILYQISTGHELYQLQPLILFAVGIWLVYLLNVQYNKADRKMQENYRDQIFWLQMHDDLVEYVLKRWSSQPTI
;
A
#
# COMPACT_ATOMS: atom_id res chain seq x y z
N MET A 1 -15.44 -49.04 -4.30
CA MET A 1 -15.58 -47.97 -3.28
C MET A 1 -14.21 -47.36 -3.04
N SER A 2 -13.92 -46.25 -3.72
CA SER A 2 -12.65 -45.52 -3.56
C SER A 2 -12.71 -44.73 -2.26
N LYS A 3 -11.73 -44.93 -1.36
CA LYS A 3 -11.61 -44.16 -0.13
C LYS A 3 -11.21 -42.73 -0.48
N GLU A 4 -12.16 -41.81 -0.33
CA GLU A 4 -11.97 -40.38 -0.41
C GLU A 4 -10.88 -39.97 0.60
N HIS A 5 -9.68 -39.69 0.11
CA HIS A 5 -8.55 -39.25 0.92
C HIS A 5 -8.82 -37.79 1.31
N ARG A 6 -9.54 -37.58 2.41
CA ARG A 6 -9.65 -36.24 3.01
C ARG A 6 -8.24 -35.83 3.45
N PRO A 7 -7.68 -34.72 2.96
CA PRO A 7 -6.48 -34.17 3.57
C PRO A 7 -6.85 -33.82 5.02
N THR A 8 -6.29 -34.60 5.96
CA THR A 8 -6.43 -34.40 7.39
C THR A 8 -5.92 -33.02 7.75
N SER A 9 -6.84 -32.18 8.20
CA SER A 9 -6.65 -30.78 8.59
C SER A 9 -5.98 -30.63 9.96
N ASP A 10 -5.00 -31.48 10.28
CA ASP A 10 -4.27 -31.45 11.55
C ASP A 10 -3.04 -30.54 11.45
N LEU A 11 -3.20 -29.39 10.79
CA LEU A 11 -2.26 -28.29 10.98
C LEU A 11 -2.70 -27.55 12.23
N PRO A 12 -1.85 -27.44 13.27
CA PRO A 12 -2.19 -26.62 14.41
C PRO A 12 -2.52 -25.23 13.89
N ALA A 13 -3.68 -24.71 14.28
CA ALA A 13 -4.02 -23.31 14.10
C ALA A 13 -3.01 -22.51 14.92
N ASP A 14 -1.82 -22.29 14.35
CA ASP A 14 -0.85 -21.36 14.85
C ASP A 14 -1.54 -20.01 14.78
N ARG A 15 -2.13 -19.63 15.92
CA ARG A 15 -2.65 -18.29 16.15
C ARG A 15 -1.42 -17.38 16.24
N SER A 16 -0.73 -17.20 15.11
CA SER A 16 0.27 -16.16 14.94
C SER A 16 -0.42 -14.88 15.36
N ARG A 17 0.03 -14.28 16.48
CA ARG A 17 -0.46 -12.98 16.95
C ARG A 17 -0.33 -12.02 15.78
N SER A 18 -1.44 -11.76 15.10
CA SER A 18 -1.40 -11.08 13.81
C SER A 18 -0.79 -9.70 14.03
N GLY A 19 0.34 -9.41 13.38
CA GLY A 19 0.89 -8.04 13.31
C GLY A 19 -0.04 -7.06 12.59
N PHE A 20 -1.23 -7.51 12.17
CA PHE A 20 -2.24 -6.74 11.46
C PHE A 20 -2.53 -5.37 12.09
N PRO A 21 -2.82 -5.23 13.40
CA PRO A 21 -3.08 -3.91 13.98
C PRO A 21 -1.88 -2.97 13.87
N LEU A 22 -0.67 -3.50 14.06
CA LEU A 22 0.56 -2.73 13.92
C LEU A 22 0.77 -2.26 12.46
N TYR A 23 0.50 -3.14 11.49
CA TYR A 23 0.58 -2.81 10.07
C TYR A 23 -0.44 -1.76 9.66
N GLU A 24 -1.68 -1.84 10.14
CA GLU A 24 -2.71 -0.85 9.84
C GLU A 24 -2.40 0.51 10.49
N ILE A 25 -1.93 0.52 11.74
CA ILE A 25 -1.46 1.75 12.40
C ILE A 25 -0.30 2.38 11.61
N ALA A 26 0.66 1.58 11.17
CA ALA A 26 1.80 2.07 10.39
C ALA A 26 1.38 2.72 9.07
N ARG A 27 0.35 2.21 8.39
CA ARG A 27 -0.20 2.81 7.15
C ARG A 27 -0.83 4.18 7.37
N ILE A 28 -1.25 4.49 8.59
CA ILE A 28 -1.83 5.78 8.96
C ILE A 28 -0.72 6.72 9.43
N ILE A 29 0.06 6.28 10.43
CA ILE A 29 1.02 7.14 11.14
C ILE A 29 2.16 7.58 10.23
N ILE A 30 2.76 6.67 9.45
CA ILE A 30 3.97 6.99 8.68
C ILE A 30 3.67 8.01 7.55
N PRO A 31 2.66 7.83 6.69
CA PRO A 31 2.34 8.83 5.67
C PRO A 31 1.88 10.16 6.27
N GLY A 32 1.10 10.12 7.35
CA GLY A 32 0.67 11.32 8.07
C GLY A 32 1.85 12.11 8.64
N PHE A 33 2.77 11.43 9.32
CA PHE A 33 3.97 12.03 9.88
C PHE A 33 4.83 12.66 8.79
N TYR A 34 5.04 11.93 7.68
CA TYR A 34 5.83 12.43 6.55
C TYR A 34 5.25 13.72 5.97
N PHE A 35 3.93 13.78 5.77
CA PHE A 35 3.25 15.00 5.31
C PHE A 35 3.40 16.15 6.31
N SER A 36 3.13 15.91 7.59
CA SER A 36 3.24 16.93 8.64
C SER A 36 4.66 17.47 8.74
N ALA A 37 5.66 16.59 8.67
CA ALA A 37 7.07 16.98 8.70
C ALA A 37 7.43 17.87 7.49
N LEU A 38 7.03 17.50 6.28
CA LEU A 38 7.25 18.33 5.09
C LEU A 38 6.55 19.69 5.19
N THR A 39 5.35 19.72 5.76
CA THR A 39 4.60 20.97 5.97
C THR A 39 5.32 21.88 6.95
N LEU A 40 5.82 21.32 8.06
CA LEU A 40 6.55 22.05 9.07
C LEU A 40 7.88 22.60 8.54
N ILE A 41 8.63 21.79 7.80
CA ILE A 41 9.87 22.22 7.14
C ILE A 41 9.57 23.32 6.12
N LEU A 42 8.56 23.13 5.26
CA LEU A 42 8.15 24.15 4.29
C LEU A 42 7.80 25.47 5.00
N HIS A 43 7.07 25.39 6.12
CA HIS A 43 6.73 26.57 6.90
C HIS A 43 7.98 27.31 7.37
N TRP A 44 8.94 26.62 7.99
CA TRP A 44 10.19 27.24 8.45
C TRP A 44 11.10 27.74 7.32
N THR A 45 11.04 27.14 6.14
CA THR A 45 11.88 27.57 4.99
C THR A 45 11.27 28.71 4.16
N TYR A 46 9.98 29.01 4.35
CA TYR A 46 9.26 29.94 3.47
C TYR A 46 8.21 30.77 4.19
N PHE A 47 7.25 30.13 4.86
CA PHE A 47 6.09 30.84 5.42
C PHE A 47 6.38 31.59 6.72
N SER A 48 7.47 31.28 7.43
CA SER A 48 7.83 31.95 8.68
C SER A 48 8.06 33.46 8.51
N GLU A 49 8.42 33.91 7.30
CA GLU A 49 8.59 35.33 6.99
C GLU A 49 7.25 36.05 6.77
N TYR A 50 6.19 35.32 6.43
CA TYR A 50 4.88 35.88 6.07
C TYR A 50 3.82 35.65 7.15
N PHE A 51 3.98 34.61 7.95
CA PHE A 51 3.03 34.19 8.97
C PHE A 51 3.77 33.91 10.27
N GLU A 52 3.58 34.79 11.24
CA GLU A 52 3.92 34.47 12.63
C GLU A 52 2.94 33.41 13.13
N ILE A 53 3.44 32.27 13.63
CA ILE A 53 2.58 31.32 14.34
C ILE A 53 2.21 31.99 15.67
N PRO A 54 0.92 32.30 15.92
CA PRO A 54 0.54 32.89 17.20
C PRO A 54 0.78 31.86 18.31
N PHE A 55 1.74 32.14 19.18
CA PHE A 55 2.06 31.32 20.36
C PHE A 55 0.92 31.26 21.40
N ALA A 56 -0.17 32.01 21.20
CA ALA A 56 -1.37 31.98 22.03
C ALA A 56 -2.30 30.76 21.74
N GLY A 57 -1.94 29.89 20.80
CA GLY A 57 -2.71 28.71 20.42
C GLY A 57 -2.32 27.40 21.15
N PRO A 58 -2.93 26.26 20.79
CA PRO A 58 -2.50 24.95 21.27
C PRO A 58 -1.03 24.70 20.93
N PRO A 59 -0.31 23.92 21.76
CA PRO A 59 1.13 23.73 21.57
C PRO A 59 1.41 23.04 20.23
N LEU A 60 2.51 23.44 19.56
CA LEU A 60 2.85 22.99 18.21
C LEU A 60 2.89 21.47 18.06
N TRP A 61 3.36 20.75 19.08
CA TRP A 61 3.41 19.28 19.07
C TRP A 61 2.01 18.64 19.01
N LEU A 62 1.00 19.27 19.62
CA LEU A 62 -0.38 18.79 19.59
C LEU A 62 -0.99 19.03 18.22
N VAL A 63 -0.76 20.21 17.63
CA VAL A 63 -1.18 20.52 16.25
C VAL A 63 -0.53 19.53 15.28
N PHE A 64 0.77 19.27 15.42
CA PHE A 64 1.51 18.31 14.60
C PHE A 64 0.94 16.89 14.72
N LEU A 65 0.61 16.44 15.95
CA LEU A 65 -0.02 15.14 16.19
C LEU A 65 -1.39 15.07 15.49
N VAL A 66 -2.23 16.08 15.67
CA VAL A 66 -3.58 16.12 15.08
C VAL A 66 -3.52 16.10 13.56
N VAL A 67 -2.67 16.95 12.96
CA VAL A 67 -2.47 16.97 11.50
C VAL A 67 -1.96 15.62 10.99
N THR A 68 -1.01 15.01 11.70
CA THR A 68 -0.49 13.67 11.37
C THR A 68 -1.60 12.62 11.32
N LEU A 69 -2.46 12.59 12.34
CA LEU A 69 -3.56 11.62 12.40
C LEU A 69 -4.62 11.90 11.33
N VAL A 70 -5.05 13.15 11.16
CA VAL A 70 -6.08 13.53 10.19
C VAL A 70 -5.63 13.26 8.75
N ILE A 71 -4.41 13.68 8.41
CA ILE A 71 -3.86 13.45 7.06
C ILE A 71 -3.57 11.97 6.84
N GLY A 72 -3.00 11.28 7.84
CA GLY A 72 -2.77 9.84 7.78
C GLY A 72 -4.04 9.06 7.48
N LEU A 73 -5.13 9.34 8.22
CA LEU A 73 -6.44 8.73 8.00
C LEU A 73 -7.02 9.07 6.62
N THR A 74 -6.86 10.32 6.17
CA THR A 74 -7.31 10.76 4.84
C THR A 74 -6.57 10.01 3.72
N MET A 75 -5.26 9.83 3.87
CA MET A 75 -4.43 9.08 2.92
C MET A 75 -4.77 7.58 2.93
N TYR A 76 -5.02 7.03 4.11
CA TYR A 76 -5.44 5.65 4.31
C TYR A 76 -6.80 5.37 3.64
N ALA A 77 -7.79 6.24 3.85
CA ALA A 77 -9.12 6.13 3.25
C ALA A 77 -9.11 6.22 1.72
N LYS A 78 -8.15 6.97 1.13
CA LYS A 78 -7.94 7.01 -0.32
C LYS A 78 -7.25 5.72 -0.79
N GLU A 79 -8.04 4.68 -1.04
CA GLU A 79 -7.61 3.40 -1.64
C GLU A 79 -6.96 3.60 -3.02
N THR A 80 -5.67 3.91 -3.02
CA THR A 80 -4.85 4.13 -4.22
C THR A 80 -4.33 2.82 -4.87
N PRO A 81 -4.06 1.71 -4.13
CA PRO A 81 -3.49 0.47 -4.71
C PRO A 81 -4.34 -0.21 -5.78
N LYS A 82 -5.68 -0.20 -5.64
CA LYS A 82 -6.60 -1.00 -6.47
C LYS A 82 -6.63 -0.59 -7.95
N ARG A 83 -6.08 0.58 -8.30
CA ARG A 83 -6.24 1.19 -9.63
C ARG A 83 -5.06 1.03 -10.59
N ARG A 84 -3.93 0.45 -10.18
CA ARG A 84 -2.77 0.28 -11.07
C ARG A 84 -2.87 -1.00 -11.90
N LYS A 85 -2.99 -0.84 -13.22
CA LYS A 85 -3.06 -1.95 -14.21
C LYS A 85 -1.97 -3.01 -14.04
N ALA A 86 -0.73 -2.60 -13.73
CA ALA A 86 0.40 -3.51 -13.51
C ALA A 86 0.18 -4.53 -12.37
N PHE A 87 -0.72 -4.23 -11.43
CA PHE A 87 -1.10 -5.16 -10.36
C PHE A 87 -2.36 -5.95 -10.68
N GLN A 88 -3.13 -5.59 -11.71
CA GLN A 88 -4.35 -6.30 -12.10
C GLN A 88 -4.06 -7.58 -12.89
N GLU A 89 -2.91 -7.67 -13.55
CA GLU A 89 -2.58 -8.80 -14.44
C GLU A 89 -1.98 -10.01 -13.72
N ASN A 90 -1.19 -9.78 -12.66
CA ASN A 90 -0.48 -10.84 -11.92
C ASN A 90 -1.04 -11.07 -10.51
N GLN A 91 -2.34 -10.85 -10.32
CA GLN A 91 -2.97 -11.11 -9.02
C GLN A 91 -3.26 -12.61 -8.82
N PRO A 92 -3.06 -13.15 -7.60
CA PRO A 92 -3.43 -14.54 -7.28
C PRO A 92 -4.91 -14.86 -7.56
N SER A 93 -5.82 -13.91 -7.33
CA SER A 93 -7.25 -14.06 -7.69
C SER A 93 -7.45 -14.21 -9.19
N ARG A 94 -6.67 -13.51 -10.02
CA ARG A 94 -6.75 -13.63 -11.48
C ARG A 94 -6.22 -14.99 -11.96
N TYR A 95 -5.20 -15.54 -11.31
CA TYR A 95 -4.77 -16.92 -11.55
C TYR A 95 -5.93 -17.90 -11.31
N LEU A 96 -6.65 -17.78 -10.18
CA LEU A 96 -7.80 -18.65 -9.88
C LEU A 96 -8.94 -18.49 -10.89
N SER A 97 -9.27 -17.25 -11.29
CA SER A 97 -10.29 -17.01 -12.33
C SER A 97 -9.89 -17.66 -13.67
N ASN A 98 -8.61 -17.56 -14.05
CA ASN A 98 -8.10 -18.23 -15.25
C ASN A 98 -8.12 -19.75 -15.13
N ARG A 99 -7.77 -20.31 -13.97
CA ARG A 99 -7.83 -21.76 -13.72
C ARG A 99 -9.27 -22.27 -13.83
N ALA A 100 -10.23 -21.59 -13.21
CA ALA A 100 -11.64 -21.94 -13.30
C ALA A 100 -12.17 -21.91 -14.74
N ARG A 101 -11.73 -20.95 -15.57
CA ARG A 101 -12.08 -20.90 -17.02
C ARG A 101 -11.62 -22.13 -17.81
N LEU A 102 -10.52 -22.75 -17.39
CA LEU A 102 -10.00 -23.97 -18.03
C LEU A 102 -10.76 -25.22 -17.59
N MET A 103 -11.51 -25.15 -16.49
CA MET A 103 -12.31 -26.24 -15.96
C MET A 103 -13.72 -26.17 -16.56
N LYS A 104 -14.05 -27.13 -17.44
CA LYS A 104 -15.35 -27.16 -18.15
C LYS A 104 -16.56 -27.31 -17.22
N GLU A 105 -16.37 -27.77 -16.00
CA GLU A 105 -17.42 -28.16 -15.05
C GLU A 105 -17.77 -27.07 -14.02
N ILE A 106 -17.12 -25.91 -14.08
CA ILE A 106 -17.21 -24.86 -13.05
C ILE A 106 -17.76 -23.57 -13.68
N SER A 107 -18.63 -22.86 -12.94
CA SER A 107 -19.07 -21.52 -13.33
C SER A 107 -17.91 -20.53 -13.38
N LEU A 108 -17.99 -19.58 -14.31
CA LEU A 108 -16.99 -18.52 -14.45
C LEU A 108 -16.96 -17.66 -13.17
N LEU A 109 -15.81 -17.60 -12.52
CA LEU A 109 -15.60 -16.71 -11.39
C LEU A 109 -15.48 -15.27 -11.86
N ASN A 110 -16.34 -14.39 -11.34
CA ASN A 110 -16.14 -12.95 -11.42
C ASN A 110 -14.95 -12.52 -10.54
N GLU A 111 -14.50 -11.26 -10.65
CA GLU A 111 -13.32 -10.78 -9.92
C GLU A 111 -13.50 -10.81 -8.39
N THR A 112 -14.72 -10.53 -7.91
CA THR A 112 -15.06 -10.53 -6.47
C THR A 112 -14.99 -11.94 -5.90
N ASP A 113 -15.60 -12.91 -6.56
CA ASP A 113 -15.63 -14.31 -6.14
C ASP A 113 -14.23 -14.91 -6.17
N ALA A 114 -13.47 -14.64 -7.24
CA ALA A 114 -12.08 -15.08 -7.33
C ALA A 114 -11.21 -14.53 -6.20
N ARG A 115 -11.49 -13.30 -5.74
CA ARG A 115 -10.82 -12.71 -4.57
C ARG A 115 -11.27 -13.37 -3.27
N MET A 116 -12.55 -13.66 -3.10
CA MET A 116 -13.07 -14.38 -1.93
C MET A 116 -12.48 -15.79 -1.84
N VAL A 117 -12.45 -16.54 -2.93
CA VAL A 117 -11.84 -17.87 -2.99
C VAL A 117 -10.35 -17.79 -2.67
N TYR A 118 -9.63 -16.82 -3.23
CA TYR A 118 -8.23 -16.62 -2.89
C TYR A 118 -8.03 -16.38 -1.39
N PHE A 119 -8.81 -15.50 -0.76
CA PHE A 119 -8.70 -15.28 0.68
C PHE A 119 -9.12 -16.49 1.51
N TYR A 120 -10.08 -17.28 1.04
CA TYR A 120 -10.43 -18.54 1.66
C TYR A 120 -9.24 -19.52 1.62
N ILE A 121 -8.58 -19.65 0.46
CA ILE A 121 -7.39 -20.49 0.31
C ILE A 121 -6.25 -20.00 1.20
N LEU A 122 -5.98 -18.69 1.17
CA LEU A 122 -4.95 -18.05 1.98
C LEU A 122 -5.17 -18.37 3.46
N ASN A 123 -6.36 -18.08 3.98
CA ASN A 123 -6.68 -18.19 5.41
C ASN A 123 -6.74 -19.63 5.95
N ASN A 124 -7.08 -20.62 5.12
CA ASN A 124 -7.34 -21.99 5.59
C ASN A 124 -6.26 -23.00 5.19
N PHE A 125 -5.48 -22.73 4.14
CA PHE A 125 -4.56 -23.73 3.58
C PHE A 125 -3.13 -23.22 3.39
N MET A 126 -2.92 -21.92 3.14
CA MET A 126 -1.57 -21.40 3.02
C MET A 126 -0.90 -21.27 4.40
N PRO A 127 0.42 -21.53 4.49
CA PRO A 127 1.17 -21.31 5.73
C PRO A 127 1.03 -19.87 6.28
N SER A 128 1.07 -19.72 7.61
CA SER A 128 1.01 -18.42 8.30
C SER A 128 2.05 -17.41 7.80
N SER A 129 3.23 -17.88 7.38
CA SER A 129 4.29 -17.04 6.79
C SER A 129 3.87 -16.28 5.53
N PHE A 130 2.93 -16.79 4.73
CA PHE A 130 2.38 -16.06 3.59
C PHE A 130 1.50 -14.89 4.03
N HIS A 131 0.73 -15.04 5.10
CA HIS A 131 -0.10 -13.97 5.66
C HIS A 131 0.77 -12.79 6.10
N GLU A 132 1.82 -13.07 6.87
CA GLU A 132 2.75 -12.05 7.34
C GLU A 132 3.42 -11.31 6.17
N LYS A 133 3.88 -12.04 5.15
CA LYS A 133 4.45 -11.44 3.93
C LYS A 133 3.43 -10.55 3.20
N VAL A 134 2.20 -11.01 3.02
CA VAL A 134 1.12 -10.23 2.38
C VAL A 134 0.87 -8.93 3.14
N PHE A 135 0.74 -8.99 4.46
CA PHE A 135 0.52 -7.79 5.28
C PHE A 135 1.73 -6.85 5.26
N TYR A 136 2.94 -7.38 5.40
CA TYR A 136 4.18 -6.60 5.38
C TYR A 136 4.37 -5.88 4.05
N PHE A 137 4.41 -6.61 2.93
CA PHE A 137 4.65 -6.02 1.62
C PHE A 137 3.50 -5.10 1.20
N GLY A 138 2.25 -5.44 1.52
CA GLY A 138 1.11 -4.56 1.28
C GLY A 138 1.24 -3.23 2.04
N THR A 139 1.75 -3.27 3.27
CA THR A 139 1.97 -2.07 4.10
C THR A 139 3.09 -1.20 3.57
N ILE A 140 4.26 -1.79 3.28
CA ILE A 140 5.39 -1.08 2.70
C ILE A 140 5.01 -0.45 1.37
N TYR A 141 4.31 -1.20 0.51
CA TYR A 141 3.82 -0.69 -0.77
C TYR A 141 2.87 0.50 -0.60
N HIS A 142 1.90 0.41 0.32
CA HIS A 142 1.00 1.52 0.61
C HIS A 142 1.77 2.77 1.05
N ILE A 143 2.65 2.64 2.04
CA ILE A 143 3.44 3.75 2.58
C ILE A 143 4.29 4.39 1.48
N MET A 144 5.01 3.60 0.70
CA MET A 144 5.91 4.09 -0.35
C MET A 144 5.17 4.84 -1.46
N ILE A 145 3.96 4.42 -1.82
CA ILE A 145 3.12 5.15 -2.78
C ILE A 145 2.68 6.50 -2.21
N GLN A 146 2.28 6.55 -0.94
CA GLN A 146 1.87 7.81 -0.32
C GLN A 146 3.06 8.76 -0.20
N ILE A 147 4.24 8.28 0.21
CA ILE A 147 5.48 9.06 0.22
C ILE A 147 5.75 9.62 -1.17
N ARG A 148 5.79 8.77 -2.22
CA ARG A 148 6.02 9.21 -3.61
C ARG A 148 5.04 10.30 -4.04
N ARG A 149 3.74 10.12 -3.78
CA ARG A 149 2.70 11.09 -4.17
C ARG A 149 2.86 12.40 -3.41
N THR A 150 3.11 12.33 -2.11
CA THR A 150 3.32 13.51 -1.26
C THR A 150 4.57 14.26 -1.69
N SER A 151 5.69 13.57 -1.89
CA SER A 151 6.94 14.19 -2.38
C SER A 151 6.73 14.87 -3.73
N PHE A 152 6.00 14.24 -4.66
CA PHE A 152 5.70 14.84 -5.97
C PHE A 152 4.96 16.18 -5.83
N TRP A 153 3.88 16.21 -5.04
CA TRP A 153 3.10 17.44 -4.86
C TRP A 153 3.86 18.54 -4.12
N PHE A 154 4.63 18.17 -3.09
CA PHE A 154 5.48 19.13 -2.38
C PHE A 154 6.60 19.66 -3.27
N ALA A 155 7.23 18.82 -4.09
CA ALA A 155 8.26 19.24 -5.03
C ALA A 155 7.71 20.20 -6.10
N LEU A 156 6.50 19.92 -6.60
CA LEU A 156 5.82 20.80 -7.55
C LEU A 156 5.48 22.15 -6.91
N LEU A 157 4.90 22.12 -5.69
CA LEU A 157 4.55 23.32 -4.93
C LEU A 157 5.78 24.18 -4.65
N THR A 158 6.86 23.59 -4.14
CA THR A 158 8.09 24.33 -3.82
C THR A 158 8.75 24.91 -5.07
N SER A 159 8.75 24.17 -6.19
CA SER A 159 9.25 24.68 -7.47
C SER A 159 8.44 25.90 -7.93
N ALA A 160 7.11 25.85 -7.79
CA ALA A 160 6.24 26.99 -8.11
C ALA A 160 6.50 28.20 -7.19
N LEU A 161 6.71 27.97 -5.88
CA LEU A 161 7.06 29.03 -4.93
C LEU A 161 8.42 29.68 -5.26
N ILE A 162 9.43 28.89 -5.62
CA ILE A 162 10.74 29.40 -6.06
C ILE A 162 10.58 30.28 -7.30
N LEU A 163 9.86 29.80 -8.32
CA LEU A 163 9.62 30.57 -9.55
C LEU A 163 8.86 31.87 -9.27
N TYR A 164 7.87 31.82 -8.38
CA TYR A 164 7.15 33.00 -7.94
C TYR A 164 8.09 34.02 -7.28
N GLN A 165 8.95 33.59 -6.35
CA GLN A 165 9.86 34.50 -5.65
C GLN A 165 10.92 35.11 -6.57
N ILE A 166 11.44 34.34 -7.53
CA ILE A 166 12.33 34.88 -8.57
C ILE A 166 11.59 35.94 -9.40
N SER A 167 10.31 35.70 -9.73
CA SER A 167 9.50 36.66 -10.51
C SER A 167 9.19 37.96 -9.76
N THR A 168 9.19 37.93 -8.41
CA THR A 168 9.00 39.12 -7.57
C THR A 168 10.32 39.84 -7.25
N GLY A 169 11.44 39.38 -7.80
CA GLY A 169 12.74 40.04 -7.69
C GLY A 169 13.63 39.55 -6.54
N HIS A 170 13.29 38.45 -5.88
CA HIS A 170 14.17 37.86 -4.87
C HIS A 170 15.38 37.21 -5.52
N GLU A 171 16.55 37.42 -4.92
CA GLU A 171 17.79 36.81 -5.38
C GLU A 171 17.91 35.36 -4.93
N LEU A 172 18.63 34.54 -5.71
CA LEU A 172 18.76 33.10 -5.44
C LEU A 172 19.36 32.79 -4.06
N TYR A 173 20.24 33.65 -3.54
CA TYR A 173 20.85 33.44 -2.22
C TYR A 173 19.84 33.56 -1.09
N GLN A 174 18.80 34.38 -1.25
CA GLN A 174 17.72 34.55 -0.26
C GLN A 174 16.83 33.30 -0.23
N LEU A 175 16.71 32.61 -1.37
CA LEU A 175 15.88 31.41 -1.52
C LEU A 175 16.62 30.12 -1.20
N GLN A 176 17.87 30.17 -0.71
CA GLN A 176 18.70 29.00 -0.48
C GLN A 176 18.00 27.90 0.36
N PRO A 177 17.31 28.19 1.49
CA PRO A 177 16.63 27.16 2.27
C PRO A 177 15.51 26.47 1.48
N LEU A 178 14.72 27.23 0.74
CA LEU A 178 13.62 26.72 -0.09
C LEU A 178 14.14 25.88 -1.26
N ILE A 179 15.24 26.31 -1.90
CA ILE A 179 15.90 25.56 -2.98
C ILE A 179 16.43 24.23 -2.45
N LEU A 180 17.13 24.21 -1.32
CA LEU A 180 17.64 22.98 -0.71
C LEU A 180 16.50 22.03 -0.34
N PHE A 181 15.40 22.56 0.20
CA PHE A 181 14.19 21.78 0.46
C PHE A 181 13.60 21.17 -0.82
N ALA A 182 13.44 21.96 -1.89
CA ALA A 182 12.94 21.49 -3.17
C ALA A 182 13.82 20.39 -3.76
N VAL A 183 15.15 20.58 -3.78
CA VAL A 183 16.12 19.58 -4.25
C VAL A 183 16.02 18.30 -3.42
N GLY A 184 15.94 18.41 -2.09
CA GLY A 184 15.79 17.25 -1.20
C GLY A 184 14.52 16.44 -1.49
N ILE A 185 13.37 17.11 -1.68
CA ILE A 185 12.12 16.42 -1.98
C ILE A 185 12.14 15.80 -3.39
N TRP A 186 12.69 16.50 -4.39
CA TRP A 186 12.88 15.95 -5.73
C TRP A 186 13.75 14.70 -5.68
N LEU A 187 14.84 14.71 -4.91
CA LEU A 187 15.69 13.54 -4.72
C LEU A 187 14.90 12.38 -4.10
N VAL A 188 14.13 12.61 -3.04
CA VAL A 188 13.27 11.58 -2.43
C VAL A 188 12.27 11.00 -3.44
N TYR A 189 11.62 11.87 -4.23
CA TYR A 189 10.70 11.45 -5.29
C TYR A 189 11.40 10.59 -6.35
N LEU A 190 12.52 11.08 -6.90
CA LEU A 190 13.27 10.42 -7.96
C LEU A 190 13.81 9.06 -7.51
N LEU A 191 14.38 8.97 -6.30
CA LEU A 191 14.83 7.70 -5.74
C LEU A 191 13.66 6.70 -5.58
N ASN A 192 12.50 7.18 -5.13
CA ASN A 192 11.31 6.35 -4.99
C ASN A 192 10.77 5.85 -6.33
N VAL A 193 10.87 6.65 -7.39
CA VAL A 193 10.43 6.29 -8.75
C VAL A 193 11.44 5.36 -9.42
N GLN A 194 12.73 5.71 -9.40
CA GLN A 194 13.79 4.98 -10.09
C GLN A 194 13.96 3.56 -9.56
N TYR A 195 14.06 3.41 -8.24
CA TYR A 195 14.31 2.08 -7.67
C TYR A 195 13.04 1.23 -7.60
N ASN A 196 11.86 1.85 -7.49
CA ASN A 196 10.55 1.22 -7.40
C ASN A 196 10.52 -0.12 -6.62
N LYS A 197 11.29 -0.18 -5.51
CA LYS A 197 11.61 -1.45 -4.82
C LYS A 197 10.36 -2.09 -4.23
N ALA A 198 9.42 -1.26 -3.76
CA ALA A 198 8.14 -1.71 -3.22
C ALA A 198 7.29 -2.43 -4.28
N ASP A 199 7.16 -1.89 -5.50
CA ASP A 199 6.41 -2.54 -6.57
C ASP A 199 7.04 -3.89 -6.95
N ARG A 200 8.38 -3.94 -7.08
CA ARG A 200 9.10 -5.18 -7.39
C ARG A 200 8.86 -6.25 -6.32
N LYS A 201 9.01 -5.90 -5.05
CA LYS A 201 8.80 -6.83 -3.93
C LYS A 201 7.35 -7.28 -3.80
N MET A 202 6.39 -6.40 -4.09
CA MET A 202 4.97 -6.77 -4.11
C MET A 202 4.66 -7.76 -5.25
N GLN A 203 5.24 -7.57 -6.43
CA GLN A 203 5.08 -8.49 -7.57
C GLN A 203 5.77 -9.84 -7.31
N GLU A 204 6.97 -9.84 -6.71
CA GLU A 204 7.64 -11.07 -6.25
C GLU A 204 6.74 -11.83 -5.25
N ASN A 205 6.15 -11.14 -4.28
CA ASN A 205 5.22 -11.75 -3.32
C ASN A 205 3.98 -12.36 -4.01
N TYR A 206 3.43 -11.72 -5.04
CA TYR A 206 2.33 -12.31 -5.82
C TYR A 206 2.78 -13.55 -6.61
N ARG A 207 3.98 -13.53 -7.19
CA ARG A 207 4.55 -14.70 -7.88
C ARG A 207 4.73 -15.87 -6.94
N ASP A 208 5.26 -15.64 -5.73
CA ASP A 208 5.43 -16.70 -4.72
C ASP A 208 4.09 -17.36 -4.36
N GLN A 209 3.02 -16.56 -4.23
CA GLN A 209 1.68 -17.06 -3.93
C GLN A 209 1.07 -17.82 -5.10
N ILE A 210 1.22 -17.31 -6.33
CA ILE A 210 0.77 -18.03 -7.53
C ILE A 210 1.53 -19.34 -7.68
N PHE A 211 2.84 -19.34 -7.46
CA PHE A 211 3.65 -20.54 -7.48
C PHE A 211 3.18 -21.56 -6.44
N TRP A 212 2.86 -21.12 -5.22
CA TRP A 212 2.27 -22.01 -4.22
C TRP A 212 0.94 -22.61 -4.70
N LEU A 213 0.06 -21.80 -5.30
CA LEU A 213 -1.21 -22.27 -5.86
C LEU A 213 -1.01 -23.28 -7.00
N GLN A 214 0.02 -23.09 -7.85
CA GLN A 214 0.38 -24.02 -8.91
C GLN A 214 0.90 -25.35 -8.36
N MET A 215 1.70 -25.31 -7.29
CA MET A 215 2.23 -26.52 -6.64
C MET A 215 1.16 -27.33 -5.90
N HIS A 216 0.00 -26.73 -5.61
CA HIS A 216 -1.13 -27.36 -4.91
C HIS A 216 -2.39 -27.36 -5.78
N ASP A 217 -2.23 -27.68 -7.06
CA ASP A 217 -3.30 -27.57 -8.05
C ASP A 217 -4.52 -28.44 -7.71
N ASP A 218 -4.31 -29.66 -7.20
CA ASP A 218 -5.39 -30.56 -6.76
C ASP A 218 -6.28 -29.93 -5.68
N LEU A 219 -5.66 -29.23 -4.72
CA LEU A 219 -6.37 -28.50 -3.68
C LEU A 219 -7.16 -27.33 -4.27
N VAL A 220 -6.54 -26.59 -5.20
CA VAL A 220 -7.19 -25.47 -5.88
C VAL A 220 -8.42 -25.97 -6.64
N GLU A 221 -8.31 -27.04 -7.43
CA GLU A 221 -9.43 -27.62 -8.15
C GLU A 221 -10.54 -28.09 -7.20
N TYR A 222 -10.18 -28.76 -6.10
CA TYR A 222 -11.14 -29.18 -5.08
C TYR A 222 -11.92 -27.99 -4.50
N VAL A 223 -11.22 -26.92 -4.12
CA VAL A 223 -11.85 -25.71 -3.57
C VAL A 223 -12.73 -25.02 -4.61
N LEU A 224 -12.27 -24.92 -5.86
CA LEU A 224 -13.03 -24.32 -6.95
C LEU A 224 -14.33 -25.08 -7.23
N LYS A 225 -14.28 -26.42 -7.33
CA LYS A 225 -15.47 -27.27 -7.54
C LYS A 225 -16.46 -27.13 -6.39
N ARG A 226 -15.95 -27.12 -5.16
CA ARG A 226 -16.78 -26.92 -3.97
C ARG A 226 -17.46 -25.54 -3.97
N TRP A 227 -16.74 -24.49 -4.36
CA TRP A 227 -17.30 -23.14 -4.46
C TRP A 227 -18.41 -23.04 -5.50
N SER A 228 -18.24 -23.65 -6.68
CA SER A 228 -19.29 -23.66 -7.72
C SER A 228 -20.53 -24.47 -7.36
N SER A 229 -20.41 -25.43 -6.44
CA SER A 229 -21.52 -26.26 -5.97
C SER A 229 -22.40 -25.58 -4.90
N GLN A 230 -21.97 -24.42 -4.39
CA GLN A 230 -22.77 -23.67 -3.43
C GLN A 230 -23.91 -22.94 -4.16
N PRO A 231 -25.16 -23.01 -3.66
CA PRO A 231 -26.25 -22.25 -4.26
C PRO A 231 -25.94 -20.75 -4.13
N THR A 232 -25.90 -20.05 -5.27
CA THR A 232 -25.87 -18.59 -5.31
C THR A 232 -27.10 -18.05 -4.58
N ILE A 233 -26.88 -17.33 -3.48
CA ILE A 233 -27.91 -16.59 -2.72
C ILE A 233 -28.25 -15.31 -3.47
#